data_AF-A0A1H3PQW2-F1
#
_entry.id   AF-A0A1H3PQW2-F1
#
_cell.length_a   1.000
_cell.length_b   1.000
_cell.length_c   1.000
_cell.angle_alpha   90.00
_cell.angle_beta   90.00
_cell.angle_gamma   90.00
#
_symmetry.space_group_name_H-M   'P 1'
#
loop_
_entity.id
_entity.type
_entity.pdbx_description
1 polymer ?
#
loop_
_entity_poly.entity_id
_entity_poly.type
_entity_poly.pdbx_seq_one_letter_code
_entity_poly.pdbx_strand_id
1 'polypeptide(L)' 'MSASERQARFFGGPLDGRVQELGETEPVSGTVVRHVHLHEGPKIETHYALGHSEVSGWEYRLCPIVEPHEDCEPR' A
#
# COMPACT_ATOMS: atom_id res chain seq x y z
N MET A 1 14.06 -17.62 10.07
CA MET A 1 13.25 -16.73 9.22
C MET A 1 14.06 -16.48 7.97
N SER A 2 13.60 -17.02 6.85
CA SER A 2 14.21 -16.79 5.54
C SER A 2 14.02 -15.32 5.15
N ALA A 3 14.97 -14.71 4.44
CA ALA A 3 14.89 -13.32 4.00
C ALA A 3 13.62 -13.02 3.17
N SER A 4 13.04 -14.04 2.52
CA SER A 4 11.81 -13.91 1.74
C SER A 4 10.54 -13.81 2.58
N GLU A 5 10.53 -14.26 3.84
CA GLU A 5 9.34 -14.22 4.72
C GLU A 5 9.08 -12.81 5.29
N ARG A 6 10.04 -11.89 5.16
CA ARG A 6 9.96 -10.50 5.61
C ARG A 6 9.97 -9.51 4.46
N GLN A 7 9.59 -9.95 3.26
CA GLN A 7 9.47 -9.06 2.11
C GLN A 7 8.02 -9.00 1.67
N ALA A 8 7.52 -7.79 1.45
CA ALA A 8 6.20 -7.54 0.90
C ALA A 8 6.30 -6.93 -0.49
N ARG A 9 5.57 -7.49 -1.45
CA ARG A 9 5.48 -6.95 -2.81
C ARG A 9 4.24 -6.08 -2.98
N PHE A 10 4.40 -4.95 -3.68
CA PHE A 10 3.30 -4.05 -3.99
C PHE A 10 2.55 -4.48 -5.26
N PHE A 11 1.23 -4.38 -5.21
CA PHE A 11 0.31 -4.63 -6.33
C PHE A 11 -0.62 -3.44 -6.55
N GLY A 12 -0.56 -2.87 -7.75
CA GLY A 12 -1.34 -1.71 -8.19
C GLY A 12 -0.71 -0.35 -7.84
N GLY A 13 -1.14 0.69 -8.55
CA GLY A 13 -0.74 2.07 -8.30
C GLY A 13 0.75 2.36 -8.57
N PRO A 14 1.28 3.47 -8.04
CA PRO A 14 2.63 3.94 -8.36
C PRO A 14 3.78 3.04 -7.88
N LEU A 15 3.52 2.17 -6.90
CA LEU A 15 4.53 1.27 -6.34
C LEU A 15 4.47 -0.14 -6.92
N ASP A 16 3.61 -0.42 -7.89
CA ASP A 16 3.40 -1.75 -8.44
C ASP A 16 4.72 -2.47 -8.78
N GLY A 17 4.84 -3.72 -8.34
CA GLY A 17 6.01 -4.56 -8.53
C GLY A 17 7.20 -4.30 -7.61
N ARG A 18 7.23 -3.19 -6.85
CA ARG A 18 8.29 -2.93 -5.86
C ARG A 18 8.20 -3.91 -4.70
N VAL A 19 9.33 -4.12 -4.03
CA VAL A 19 9.45 -4.95 -2.83
C VAL A 19 9.96 -4.10 -1.68
N GLN A 20 9.36 -4.27 -0.51
CA GLN A 20 9.76 -3.61 0.74
C GLN A 20 10.07 -4.67 1.79
N GLU A 21 11.16 -4.45 2.52
CA GLU A 21 11.45 -5.22 3.73
C GLU A 21 10.51 -4.79 4.86
N LEU A 22 9.85 -5.78 5.46
CA LEU A 22 9.05 -5.63 6.65
C LEU A 22 9.98 -5.50 7.86
N GLY A 23 9.58 -4.68 8.84
CA GLY A 23 10.38 -4.41 10.03
C GLY A 23 10.58 -5.64 10.92
N GLU A 24 11.21 -5.43 12.07
CA GLU A 24 11.50 -6.52 13.02
C GLU A 24 10.26 -7.02 13.77
N THR A 25 9.17 -6.25 13.74
CA THR A 25 7.88 -6.62 14.34
C THR A 25 7.10 -7.54 13.42
N GLU A 26 6.34 -8.48 14.01
CA GLU A 26 5.48 -9.39 13.26
C GLU A 26 4.50 -8.60 12.36
N PRO A 27 4.48 -8.86 11.05
CA PRO A 27 3.54 -8.21 10.14
C PRO A 27 2.09 -8.58 10.47
N VAL A 28 1.24 -7.55 10.53
CA VAL A 28 -0.18 -7.72 10.83
C VAL A 28 -1.00 -7.53 9.54
N SER A 29 -1.67 -8.60 9.11
CA SER A 29 -2.62 -8.54 7.99
C SER A 29 -3.72 -7.51 8.25
N GLY A 30 -4.08 -6.74 7.23
CA GLY A 30 -5.00 -5.60 7.32
C GLY A 30 -4.33 -4.28 7.70
N THR A 31 -3.04 -4.27 8.04
CA THR A 31 -2.31 -3.00 8.26
C THR A 31 -2.33 -2.17 6.99
N VAL A 32 -2.76 -0.91 7.11
CA VAL A 32 -2.76 0.04 5.98
C VAL A 32 -1.56 0.96 6.08
N VAL A 33 -0.77 1.03 5.01
CA VAL A 33 0.35 1.97 4.88
C VAL A 33 -0.02 3.07 3.90
N ARG A 34 0.39 4.29 4.21
CA ARG A 34 0.22 5.46 3.34
C ARG A 34 1.55 5.81 2.70
N HIS A 35 1.58 5.82 1.38
CA HIS A 35 2.71 6.34 0.60
C HIS A 35 2.38 7.71 0.05
N VAL A 36 3.24 8.66 0.37
CA VAL A 36 3.14 10.03 -0.10
C VAL A 36 4.20 10.25 -1.17
N HIS A 37 3.78 10.64 -2.36
CA HIS A 37 4.66 11.09 -3.42
C HIS A 37 4.62 12.62 -3.45
N LEU A 38 5.78 13.25 -3.19
CA LEU A 38 5.96 14.70 -3.27
C LEU A 38 6.69 15.03 -4.57
N HIS A 39 6.01 15.76 -5.46
CA HIS A 39 6.62 16.46 -6.59
C HIS A 39 6.56 17.98 -6.32
N GLU A 40 7.13 18.82 -7.19
CA GLU A 40 6.91 20.28 -7.19
C GLU A 40 5.44 20.68 -7.55
N GLY A 41 4.46 19.85 -7.18
CA GLY A 41 3.04 19.96 -7.47
C GLY A 41 2.19 19.33 -6.35
N PRO A 42 0.89 19.05 -6.59
CA PRO A 42 0.00 18.49 -5.58
C PRO A 42 0.55 17.19 -4.98
N LYS A 43 0.44 17.07 -3.66
CA LYS A 43 0.79 15.86 -2.91
C LYS A 43 -0.12 14.72 -3.31
N ILE A 44 0.45 13.61 -3.77
CA ILE A 44 -0.30 12.39 -4.12
C ILE A 44 -0.15 11.40 -2.96
N GLU A 45 -1.28 11.03 -2.35
CA GLU A 45 -1.33 9.98 -1.33
C GLU A 45 -1.90 8.69 -1.93
N THR A 46 -1.27 7.56 -1.60
CA THR A 46 -1.73 6.24 -2.01
C THR A 46 -1.73 5.31 -0.81
N HIS A 47 -2.82 4.59 -0.60
CA HIS A 47 -2.97 3.66 0.52
C HIS A 47 -2.85 2.23 0.03
N TYR A 48 -2.13 1.40 0.79
CA TYR A 48 -1.97 -0.01 0.51
C TYR A 48 -2.28 -0.82 1.76
N ALA A 49 -3.04 -1.90 1.62
CA ALA A 49 -3.32 -2.84 2.69
C ALA A 49 -2.37 -4.05 2.61
N LEU A 50 -1.75 -4.40 3.73
CA LEU A 50 -0.93 -5.59 3.87
C LEU A 50 -1.81 -6.83 3.99
N GLY A 51 -1.51 -7.87 3.23
CA GLY A 51 -2.11 -9.19 3.35
C GLY A 51 -1.06 -10.29 3.16
N HIS A 52 -1.41 -11.52 3.51
CA HIS A 52 -0.57 -12.69 3.27
C HIS A 52 -1.25 -13.63 2.27
N SER A 53 -0.50 -14.02 1.25
CA SER A 53 -0.88 -14.99 0.22
C SER A 53 -0.08 -16.26 0.42
N GLU A 54 -0.73 -17.42 0.30
CA GLU A 54 -0.05 -18.72 0.42
C GLU A 54 0.96 -18.98 -0.72
N VAL A 55 0.80 -18.30 -1.86
CA VAL A 55 1.63 -18.49 -3.06
C VAL A 55 2.80 -17.51 -3.12
N SER A 56 2.54 -16.26 -2.73
CA SER A 56 3.45 -15.11 -2.94
C SER A 56 3.99 -14.51 -1.64
N GLY A 57 3.53 -14.96 -0.47
CA GLY A 57 3.90 -14.38 0.82
C GLY A 57 3.19 -13.06 1.08
N TRP A 58 3.91 -12.10 1.68
CA TRP A 58 3.33 -10.80 2.02
C TRP A 58 3.10 -9.90 0.80
N GLU A 59 1.95 -9.24 0.76
CA GLU A 59 1.52 -8.39 -0.34
C GLU A 59 0.95 -7.07 0.19
N TYR A 60 1.38 -5.95 -0.38
CA TYR A 60 0.72 -4.66 -0.25
C TYR A 60 -0.20 -4.43 -1.45
N ARG A 61 -1.52 -4.51 -1.27
CA ARG A 61 -2.49 -4.29 -2.33
C ARG A 61 -3.08 -2.89 -2.26
N LEU A 62 -3.15 -2.21 -3.40
CA LEU A 62 -3.72 -0.87 -3.52
C LEU A 62 -5.14 -0.86 -2.95
N CYS A 63 -5.40 0.04 -2.00
CA CYS A 63 -6.75 0.31 -1.54
C CYS A 63 -7.53 1.02 -2.66
N PRO A 64 -8.81 0.69 -2.87
CA PRO A 64 -9.64 1.45 -3.80
C PRO A 64 -9.64 2.92 -3.38
N ILE A 65 -9.43 3.80 -4.35
CA ILE A 65 -9.45 5.25 -4.12
C ILE A 65 -10.88 5.58 -3.74
N VAL A 66 -11.12 5.94 -2.48
CA VAL A 66 -12.30 6.73 -2.13
C VAL A 66 -11.92 8.13 -2.56
N GLU A 67 -12.17 8.47 -3.82
CA GLU A 67 -12.00 9.85 -4.25
C GLU A 67 -12.83 10.70 -3.29
N PRO A 68 -12.26 11.74 -2.65
CA PRO A 68 -13.12 12.74 -2.05
C PRO A 68 -14.03 13.21 -3.18
N HIS A 69 -15.34 13.00 -3.03
CA HIS A 69 -16.35 13.61 -3.88
C HIS A 69 -16.23 15.12 -3.67
N GLU A 70 -15.28 15.76 -4.35
CA GLU A 70 -15.37 17.18 -4.67
C GLU A 70 -16.65 17.29 -5.52
N ASP A 71 -17.58 18.14 -5.10
CA ASP A 71 -18.94 18.30 -5.63
C ASP A 71 -20.02 17.35 -5.07
N CYS A 72 -20.38 17.58 -3.82
CA CYS A 72 -21.79 17.59 -3.43
C CYS A 72 -22.13 19.01 -2.93
N GLU A 73 -22.07 20.00 -3.83
CA GLU A 73 -22.68 21.31 -3.58
C GLU A 73 -24.20 21.11 -3.46
N PRO A 74 -24.84 21.49 -2.34
CA PRO A 74 -26.29 21.49 -2.25
C PRO A 74 -26.83 22.58 -3.18
N ARG A 75 -27.62 22.18 -4.18
CA ARG A 75 -28.53 23.10 -4.89
C ARG A 75 -29.77 23.38 -4.06
#